data_AF-X0XWV4-F1
#
_entry.id   AF-X0XWV4-F1
#
_cell.length_a   1.000
_cell.length_b   1.000
_cell.length_c   1.000
_cell.angle_alpha   90.00
_cell.angle_beta   90.00
_cell.angle_gamma   90.00
#
_symmetry.space_group_name_H-M   'P 1'
#
loop_
_entity.id
_entity.type
_entity.pdbx_description
1 polymer ?
#
loop_
_entity_poly.entity_id
_entity_poly.type
_entity_poly.pdbx_seq_one_letter_code
_entity_poly.pdbx_strand_id
1 'polypeptide(L)'
;DVPLVAVLGVMEVESHFNPYEVSPKYARGLMQVMYKVWKKELNLENKHELHDIEKGIDSGVHVLRKYLDKEKNNMEKALKRYNGIGRGSDPAYVKKVYTAMGK
;
A
#
# COMPACT_ATOMS: atom_id res chain seq x y z
N ASP A 1 -8.09 -5.38 12.91
CA ASP A 1 -6.78 -5.60 12.25
C ASP A 1 -6.84 -5.54 10.74
N VAL A 2 -5.70 -5.35 10.05
CA VAL A 2 -5.63 -5.46 8.58
C VAL A 2 -5.64 -6.95 8.23
N PRO A 3 -6.59 -7.44 7.42
CA PRO A 3 -6.62 -8.85 7.03
C PRO A 3 -5.40 -9.22 6.19
N LEU A 4 -4.76 -10.37 6.48
CA LEU A 4 -3.60 -10.87 5.72
C LEU A 4 -3.87 -10.94 4.22
N VAL A 5 -5.04 -11.45 3.83
CA VAL A 5 -5.44 -11.55 2.42
C VAL A 5 -5.46 -10.18 1.72
N ALA A 6 -5.80 -9.10 2.43
CA ALA A 6 -5.76 -7.75 1.87
C ALA A 6 -4.32 -7.26 1.67
N VAL A 7 -3.41 -7.58 2.60
CA VAL A 7 -1.98 -7.27 2.46
C VAL A 7 -1.39 -7.99 1.23
N LEU A 8 -1.65 -9.29 1.10
CA LEU A 8 -1.20 -10.08 -0.05
C LEU A 8 -1.77 -9.56 -1.37
N GLY A 9 -3.07 -9.23 -1.42
CA GLY A 9 -3.70 -8.69 -2.62
C GLY A 9 -3.15 -7.31 -3.01
N VAL A 10 -2.81 -6.46 -2.05
CA VAL A 10 -2.14 -5.19 -2.32
C VAL A 10 -0.71 -5.42 -2.83
N MET A 11 0.06 -6.32 -2.23
CA MET A 11 1.42 -6.63 -2.67
C MET A 11 1.47 -7.17 -4.11
N GLU A 12 0.52 -8.04 -4.47
CA GLU A 12 0.40 -8.56 -5.83
C GLU A 12 0.16 -7.44 -6.84
N VAL A 13 -0.83 -6.57 -6.57
CA VAL A 13 -1.20 -5.48 -7.48
C VAL A 13 -0.13 -4.39 -7.56
N GLU A 14 0.55 -4.07 -6.45
CA GLU A 14 1.50 -2.96 -6.37
C GLU A 14 2.88 -3.33 -6.93
N SER A 15 3.35 -4.56 -6.72
CA SER A 15 4.73 -4.94 -7.07
C SER A 15 4.88 -6.33 -7.68
N HIS A 16 3.81 -7.13 -7.77
CA HIS A 16 3.92 -8.56 -8.07
C HIS A 16 4.96 -9.25 -7.15
N PHE A 17 4.98 -8.87 -5.87
CA PHE A 17 5.91 -9.35 -4.85
C PHE A 17 7.39 -9.03 -5.11
N ASN A 18 7.71 -8.01 -5.93
CA ASN A 18 9.08 -7.54 -6.11
C ASN A 18 9.49 -6.51 -5.03
N PRO A 19 10.41 -6.84 -4.10
CA PRO A 19 10.81 -5.90 -3.04
C PRO A 19 11.66 -4.73 -3.55
N TYR A 20 12.18 -4.80 -4.78
CA TYR A 20 13.01 -3.74 -5.36
C TYR A 20 12.24 -2.81 -6.30
N GLU A 21 10.93 -3.01 -6.45
CA GLU A 21 10.09 -2.23 -7.35
C GLU A 21 10.08 -0.73 -7.00
N VAL A 22 10.20 0.12 -8.02
CA VAL A 22 10.14 1.58 -7.88
C VAL A 22 9.23 2.16 -8.96
N SER A 23 8.10 2.73 -8.56
CA SER A 23 7.20 3.36 -9.54
C SER A 23 7.76 4.68 -10.08
N PRO A 24 7.26 5.17 -11.23
CA PRO A 24 7.58 6.51 -11.75
C PRO A 24 7.25 7.65 -10.79
N LYS A 25 6.31 7.43 -9.85
CA LYS A 25 5.93 8.39 -8.80
C LYS A 25 6.77 8.22 -7.51
N TYR A 26 7.85 7.43 -7.57
CA TYR A 26 8.78 7.14 -6.47
C TYR A 26 8.17 6.40 -5.29
N ALA A 27 7.08 5.65 -5.51
CA ALA A 27 6.66 4.62 -4.57
C ALA A 27 7.64 3.43 -4.62
N ARG A 28 7.83 2.73 -3.50
CA ARG A 28 8.90 1.73 -3.34
C ARG A 28 8.44 0.49 -2.61
N GLY A 29 9.07 -0.64 -2.98
CA GLY A 29 8.96 -1.89 -2.25
C GLY A 29 7.67 -2.66 -2.51
N LEU A 30 7.48 -3.71 -1.71
CA LEU A 30 6.40 -4.69 -1.90
C LEU A 30 5.01 -4.07 -1.92
N MET A 31 4.79 -3.03 -1.11
CA MET A 31 3.50 -2.36 -0.98
C MET A 31 3.49 -0.93 -1.56
N GLN A 32 4.53 -0.56 -2.33
CA GLN A 32 4.63 0.72 -3.05
C GLN A 32 4.33 1.95 -2.17
N VAL A 33 5.05 2.08 -1.05
CA VAL A 33 4.88 3.22 -0.13
C VAL A 33 5.65 4.44 -0.64
N MET A 34 5.05 5.63 -0.53
CA MET A 34 5.69 6.89 -0.92
C MET A 34 6.50 7.50 0.24
N TYR A 35 7.82 7.33 0.24
CA TYR A 35 8.72 7.89 1.27
C TYR A 35 8.47 9.38 1.56
N LYS A 36 8.31 10.23 0.53
CA LYS A 36 8.10 11.68 0.72
C LYS A 36 6.84 12.04 1.51
N VAL A 37 5.80 11.20 1.43
CA VAL A 37 4.51 11.40 2.11
C VAL A 37 4.59 10.87 3.54
N TRP A 38 5.16 9.69 3.72
CA TRP A 38 5.02 8.92 4.96
C TRP A 38 6.23 8.95 5.89
N LYS A 39 7.40 9.47 5.46
CA LYS A 39 8.65 9.40 6.23
C LYS A 39 8.55 9.87 7.69
N LYS A 40 7.78 10.94 7.96
CA LYS A 40 7.66 11.51 9.31
C LYS A 40 6.83 10.61 10.22
N GLU A 41 5.78 10.01 9.68
CA GLU A 41 4.84 9.20 10.45
C GLU A 41 5.37 7.79 10.68
N LEU A 42 6.05 7.23 9.69
CA LEU A 42 6.67 5.91 9.73
C LEU A 42 8.07 5.92 10.35
N ASN A 43 8.56 7.09 10.78
CA ASN A 43 9.93 7.29 11.29
C ASN A 43 11.00 6.67 10.38
N LEU A 44 10.90 6.93 9.06
CA LEU A 44 11.87 6.48 8.07
C LEU A 44 12.99 7.50 7.96
N GLU A 45 14.22 7.05 8.13
CA GLU A 45 15.45 7.84 7.98
C GLU A 45 15.79 8.03 6.50
N ASN A 46 15.53 7.01 5.68
CA ASN A 46 15.81 7.05 4.26
C ASN A 46 14.85 6.18 3.43
N LYS A 47 14.83 6.42 2.11
CA LYS A 47 13.90 5.75 1.18
C LYS A 47 14.21 4.27 0.95
N HIS A 48 15.43 3.82 1.25
CA HIS A 48 15.86 2.44 0.98
C HIS A 48 15.28 1.46 2.00
N GLU A 49 14.88 1.95 3.18
CA GLU A 49 14.18 1.17 4.20
C GLU A 49 12.83 0.59 3.73
N LEU A 50 12.25 1.15 2.66
CA LEU A 50 11.04 0.60 2.04
C LEU A 50 11.32 -0.63 1.15
N HIS A 51 12.59 -0.92 0.84
CA HIS A 51 13.01 -2.13 0.12
C HIS A 51 13.38 -3.27 1.07
N ASP A 52 13.55 -2.99 2.36
CA ASP A 52 13.60 -4.03 3.38
C ASP A 52 12.22 -4.71 3.47
N ILE A 53 12.20 -6.05 3.52
CA ILE A 53 10.96 -6.82 3.41
C ILE A 53 10.05 -6.53 4.60
N GLU A 54 10.58 -6.62 5.82
CA GLU A 54 9.79 -6.43 7.04
C GLU A 54 9.35 -4.98 7.17
N LYS A 55 10.31 -4.05 7.10
CA LYS A 55 10.02 -2.62 7.27
C LYS A 55 9.14 -2.06 6.15
N GLY A 56 9.31 -2.55 4.92
CA GLY A 56 8.47 -2.18 3.78
C GLY A 56 7.04 -2.68 3.90
N ILE A 57 6.84 -3.93 4.34
CA ILE A 57 5.51 -4.48 4.61
C ILE A 57 4.86 -3.74 5.78
N ASP A 58 5.55 -3.57 6.90
CA ASP A 58 5.02 -2.85 8.07
C ASP A 58 4.61 -1.43 7.73
N SER A 59 5.42 -0.75 6.91
CA SER A 59 5.10 0.57 6.37
C SER A 59 3.79 0.58 5.58
N GLY A 60 3.60 -0.38 4.67
CA GLY A 60 2.38 -0.50 3.88
C GLY A 60 1.16 -0.88 4.72
N VAL A 61 1.32 -1.81 5.65
CA VAL A 61 0.28 -2.23 6.60
C VAL A 61 -0.17 -1.06 7.48
N HIS A 62 0.76 -0.23 7.96
CA HIS A 62 0.46 0.99 8.72
C HIS A 62 -0.39 1.96 7.90
N VAL A 63 0.00 2.21 6.64
CA VAL A 63 -0.76 3.11 5.74
C VAL A 63 -2.17 2.58 5.47
N LEU A 64 -2.30 1.28 5.19
CA LEU A 64 -3.60 0.66 4.96
C LEU A 64 -4.47 0.67 6.23
N ARG A 65 -3.89 0.39 7.39
CA ARG A 65 -4.57 0.50 8.70
C ARG A 65 -5.12 1.89 8.91
N LYS A 66 -4.30 2.92 8.70
CA LYS A 66 -4.71 4.32 8.86
C LYS A 66 -5.93 4.66 7.99
N TYR A 67 -5.96 4.16 6.75
CA TYR A 67 -7.11 4.38 5.89
C TYR A 67 -8.34 3.55 6.27
N LEU A 68 -8.17 2.33 6.78
CA LEU A 68 -9.26 1.55 7.35
C LEU A 68 -9.89 2.27 8.54
N ASP A 69 -9.07 2.78 9.46
CA ASP A 69 -9.55 3.52 10.64
C ASP A 69 -10.33 4.78 10.21
N LYS A 70 -9.77 5.54 9.25
CA LYS A 70 -10.43 6.73 8.69
C LYS A 70 -11.76 6.42 8.02
N GLU A 71 -11.86 5.27 7.36
CA GLU A 71 -13.05 4.84 6.62
C GLU A 71 -13.98 3.93 7.41
N LYS A 72 -13.83 3.89 8.75
CA LYS A 72 -14.68 3.10 9.65
C LYS A 72 -14.72 1.62 9.25
N ASN A 73 -13.55 1.05 8.98
CA ASN A 73 -13.33 -0.32 8.51
C ASN A 73 -13.96 -0.67 7.15
N ASN A 74 -14.34 0.34 6.34
CA ASN A 74 -14.75 0.10 4.96
C ASN A 74 -13.53 -0.17 4.06
N MET A 75 -13.29 -1.44 3.75
CA MET A 75 -12.14 -1.90 2.95
C MET A 75 -12.09 -1.26 1.56
N GLU A 76 -13.22 -1.19 0.85
CA GLU A 76 -13.25 -0.59 -0.49
C GLU A 76 -12.81 0.87 -0.45
N LYS A 77 -13.33 1.67 0.49
CA LYS A 77 -12.93 3.07 0.62
C LYS A 77 -11.48 3.21 1.08
N ALA A 78 -11.00 2.32 1.96
CA ALA A 78 -9.62 2.30 2.39
C ALA A 78 -8.65 2.01 1.24
N LEU A 79 -8.95 1.01 0.40
CA LEU A 79 -8.17 0.69 -0.81
C LEU A 79 -8.19 1.84 -1.83
N LYS A 80 -9.34 2.50 -2.01
CA LYS A 80 -9.43 3.72 -2.84
C LYS A 80 -8.45 4.79 -2.35
N ARG A 81 -8.38 5.02 -1.03
CA ARG A 81 -7.43 5.99 -0.46
C ARG A 81 -5.98 5.52 -0.53
N TYR A 82 -5.72 4.23 -0.31
CA TYR A 82 -4.39 3.63 -0.38
C TYR A 82 -3.76 3.86 -1.76
N ASN A 83 -4.50 3.56 -2.82
CA ASN A 83 -4.09 3.83 -4.20
C ASN A 83 -4.02 5.33 -4.55
N GLY A 84 -4.66 6.20 -3.75
CA GLY A 84 -4.72 7.63 -3.97
C GLY A 84 -5.85 8.08 -4.91
N ILE A 85 -6.98 7.36 -4.96
CA ILE A 85 -8.17 7.76 -5.72
C ILE A 85 -8.65 9.12 -5.18
N GLY A 86 -8.34 10.14 -5.99
CA GLY A 86 -8.57 11.56 -5.76
C GLY A 86 -8.39 12.38 -7.05
N ARG A 87 -7.17 12.44 -7.63
CA ARG A 87 -6.89 13.23 -8.86
C ARG A 87 -6.07 12.54 -9.96
N GLY A 88 -5.75 11.24 -9.87
CA GLY A 88 -4.96 10.58 -10.92
C GLY A 88 -4.51 9.16 -10.61
N SER A 89 -5.42 8.33 -10.09
CA SER A 89 -5.13 6.94 -9.77
C SER A 89 -6.15 6.01 -10.40
N ASP A 90 -5.84 4.71 -10.42
CA ASP A 90 -6.53 3.70 -11.24
C ASP A 90 -7.94 3.39 -10.70
N PRO A 91 -9.02 3.67 -11.45
CA PRO A 91 -10.38 3.39 -11.01
C PRO A 91 -10.66 1.89 -10.83
N ALA A 92 -9.87 1.00 -11.45
CA ALA A 92 -10.01 -0.44 -11.33
C ALA A 92 -9.24 -1.03 -10.14
N TYR A 93 -8.51 -0.23 -9.36
CA TYR A 93 -7.61 -0.73 -8.32
C TYR A 93 -8.28 -1.65 -7.30
N VAL A 94 -9.44 -1.24 -6.76
CA VAL A 94 -10.18 -2.06 -5.79
C VAL A 94 -10.52 -3.43 -6.37
N LYS A 95 -10.98 -3.46 -7.64
CA LYS A 95 -11.32 -4.70 -8.32
C LYS A 95 -10.10 -5.60 -8.45
N LYS A 96 -8.95 -5.05 -8.87
CA LYS A 96 -7.69 -5.81 -8.97
C LYS A 96 -7.29 -6.43 -7.64
N VAL A 97 -7.33 -5.65 -6.55
CA VAL A 97 -6.99 -6.15 -5.20
C VAL A 97 -7.98 -7.22 -4.75
N TYR A 98 -9.29 -7.06 -5.00
CA TYR A 98 -10.28 -8.09 -4.66
C TYR A 98 -10.08 -9.37 -5.46
N THR A 99 -9.76 -9.27 -6.75
CA THR A 99 -9.41 -10.44 -7.57
C THR A 99 -8.18 -11.16 -7.03
N ALA A 100 -7.12 -10.43 -6.64
CA ALA A 100 -5.94 -11.01 -5.98
C ALA A 100 -6.28 -11.64 -4.62
N MET A 101 -7.29 -11.13 -3.91
CA MET A 101 -7.83 -11.73 -2.68
C MET A 101 -8.73 -12.97 -2.92
N GLY A 102 -8.99 -13.35 -4.18
CA GLY A 102 -9.92 -14.43 -4.53
C GLY A 102 -11.40 -14.06 -4.33
N LYS A 103 -11.75 -12.78 -4.44
CA LYS A 103 -13.11 -12.23 -4.31
C LYS A 103 -13.68 -11.72 -5.63
#